data_AF-A0A9X2M5I1-F1
#
_entry.id   AF-A0A9X2M5I1-F1
#
_cell.length_a   1.000
_cell.length_b   1.000
_cell.length_c   1.000
_cell.angle_alpha   90.00
_cell.angle_beta   90.00
_cell.angle_gamma   90.00
#
_symmetry.space_group_name_H-M   'P 1'
#
loop_
_entity.id
_entity.type
_entity.pdbx_description
1 polymer ?
#
loop_
_entity_poly.entity_id
_entity_poly.type
_entity_poly.pdbx_seq_one_letter_code
_entity_poly.pdbx_strand_id
1 'polypeptide(L)'
;MLIKPDPATPAGEAIIDLADLMDGLQERTGEWPGADTVDIVEGWLSRFTFAVPEDLTTQVVGRTWVLRQWDRHTDDVTLWSNEASALASLAQEVRSSWDDVGGTDGVPYRPPADDQAAVDLYYGPEKNRGDAGYTLYPDDISRHVRVPLSLSLSDAEACAEANSSALFHPQGNPDDEGLPCIEIAGILVFAYLDADRGTVRVSVHLDTTHEQLVRTDGTVPIQVEIEDATVFDNLAPPPALPEPTGWKDRIRRLTRRTAPFGSGKLRQGVDHSPRNTII
;
A
#
# COMPACT_ATOMS: atom_id res chain seq x y z
N MET A 1 -12.62 -19.96 10.38
CA MET A 1 -11.73 -20.87 9.64
C MET A 1 -10.46 -20.98 10.46
N LEU A 2 -10.16 -22.14 11.04
CA LEU A 2 -8.95 -22.32 11.86
C LEU A 2 -7.82 -22.70 10.91
N ILE A 3 -6.89 -21.78 10.66
CA ILE A 3 -5.66 -22.08 9.92
C ILE A 3 -4.88 -23.06 10.79
N LYS A 4 -4.75 -24.31 10.36
CA LYS A 4 -3.89 -25.29 11.04
C LYS A 4 -2.48 -25.13 10.47
N PRO A 5 -1.50 -24.67 11.27
CA PRO A 5 -0.11 -24.63 10.84
C PRO A 5 0.36 -26.05 10.47
N ASP A 6 1.12 -26.18 9.38
CA ASP A 6 1.67 -27.45 8.93
C ASP A 6 2.96 -27.78 9.70
N PRO A 7 2.96 -28.80 10.57
CA PRO A 7 4.13 -29.14 11.39
C PRO A 7 5.32 -29.63 10.56
N ALA A 8 5.13 -29.97 9.28
CA ALA A 8 6.22 -30.37 8.39
C ALA A 8 7.02 -29.17 7.85
N THR A 9 6.55 -27.93 8.09
CA THR A 9 7.23 -26.71 7.65
C THR A 9 7.91 -26.00 8.81
N PRO A 10 9.09 -25.36 8.62
CA PRO A 10 9.75 -24.59 9.68
C PRO A 10 8.86 -23.49 10.26
N ALA A 11 8.03 -22.85 9.42
CA ALA A 11 7.09 -21.83 9.85
C ALA A 11 5.93 -22.40 10.68
N GLY A 12 5.41 -23.57 10.30
CA GLY A 12 4.35 -24.23 11.06
C GLY A 12 4.85 -24.79 12.39
N GLU A 13 6.07 -25.34 12.45
CA GLU A 13 6.73 -25.73 13.69
C GLU A 13 6.90 -24.53 14.65
N ALA A 14 7.37 -23.39 14.13
CA ALA A 14 7.53 -22.16 14.91
C ALA A 14 6.20 -21.65 15.50
N ILE A 15 5.13 -21.65 14.70
CA ILE A 15 3.80 -21.20 15.13
C ILE A 15 3.22 -22.15 16.20
N ILE A 16 3.41 -23.47 16.04
CA ILE A 16 2.96 -24.46 17.02
C ILE A 16 3.73 -24.29 18.34
N ASP A 17 5.06 -24.14 18.29
CA ASP A 17 5.88 -23.93 19.49
C ASP A 17 5.49 -22.65 20.25
N LEU A 18 5.18 -21.55 19.54
CA LEU A 18 4.67 -20.35 20.20
C LEU A 18 3.33 -20.59 20.86
N ALA A 19 2.40 -21.26 20.18
CA ALA A 19 1.09 -21.58 20.73
C ALA A 19 1.20 -22.40 22.03
N ASP A 20 2.06 -23.42 22.04
CA ASP A 20 2.30 -24.26 23.23
C ASP A 20 2.91 -23.46 24.39
N LEU A 21 3.83 -22.53 24.11
CA LEU A 21 4.42 -21.66 25.14
C LEU A 21 3.39 -20.69 25.73
N MET A 22 2.51 -20.16 24.89
CA MET A 22 1.46 -19.23 25.28
C MET A 22 0.38 -19.95 26.10
N ASP A 23 -0.04 -21.15 25.69
CA ASP A 23 -0.96 -21.99 26.47
C ASP A 23 -0.35 -22.37 27.83
N GLY A 24 0.93 -22.74 27.86
CA GLY A 24 1.64 -23.04 29.10
C GLY A 24 1.77 -21.83 30.04
N LEU A 25 1.91 -20.60 29.51
CA LEU A 25 1.85 -19.38 30.31
C LEU A 25 0.45 -19.20 30.90
N GLN A 26 -0.59 -19.32 30.08
CA GLN A 26 -1.98 -19.16 30.52
C GLN A 26 -2.38 -20.14 31.60
N GLU A 27 -1.96 -21.39 31.50
CA GLU A 27 -2.20 -22.41 32.52
C GLU A 27 -1.53 -22.07 33.87
N ARG A 28 -0.39 -21.39 33.84
CA ARG A 28 0.40 -21.05 35.03
C ARG A 28 -0.04 -19.77 35.72
N THR A 29 -0.34 -18.72 34.96
CA THR A 29 -0.63 -17.39 35.50
C THR A 29 -2.11 -17.06 35.50
N GLY A 30 -2.89 -17.64 34.57
CA GLY A 30 -4.30 -17.32 34.35
C GLY A 30 -4.53 -15.87 33.88
N GLU A 31 -3.46 -15.11 33.63
CA GLU A 31 -3.47 -13.70 33.27
C GLU A 31 -2.78 -13.49 31.92
N TRP A 32 -3.47 -12.75 31.06
CA TRP A 32 -3.00 -12.23 29.77
C TRP A 32 -3.19 -10.70 29.74
N PRO A 33 -2.29 -9.90 29.12
CA PRO A 33 -0.86 -10.09 28.87
C PRO A 33 0.03 -9.38 29.92
N GLY A 34 1.28 -9.84 30.13
CA GLY A 34 2.22 -9.30 31.12
C GLY A 34 3.69 -9.40 30.72
N ALA A 35 4.64 -9.02 31.60
CA ALA A 35 6.08 -9.05 31.31
C ALA A 35 6.58 -10.43 30.86
N ASP A 36 6.03 -11.50 31.44
CA ASP A 36 6.35 -12.88 31.07
C ASP A 36 6.01 -13.21 29.60
N THR A 37 4.99 -12.54 29.03
CA THR A 37 4.65 -12.68 27.60
C THR A 37 5.76 -12.10 26.71
N VAL A 38 6.36 -10.98 27.11
CA VAL A 38 7.44 -10.33 26.36
C VAL A 38 8.69 -11.20 26.37
N ASP A 39 9.07 -11.73 27.53
CA ASP A 39 10.23 -12.61 27.68
C ASP A 39 10.07 -13.91 26.87
N ILE A 40 8.87 -14.48 26.84
CA ILE A 40 8.55 -15.67 26.03
C ILE A 40 8.68 -15.36 24.54
N VAL A 41 8.11 -14.24 24.08
CA VAL A 41 8.18 -13.85 22.66
C VAL A 41 9.62 -13.53 22.25
N GLU A 42 10.40 -12.83 23.08
CA GLU A 42 11.80 -12.55 22.82
C GLU A 42 12.64 -13.83 22.74
N GLY A 43 12.47 -14.74 23.71
CA GLY A 43 13.11 -16.05 23.71
C GLY A 43 12.70 -16.90 22.50
N TRP A 44 11.44 -16.82 22.08
CA TRP A 44 10.93 -17.50 20.89
C TRP A 44 11.52 -16.93 19.59
N LEU A 45 11.54 -15.61 19.43
CA LEU A 45 12.15 -14.93 18.28
C LEU A 45 13.66 -15.23 18.16
N SER A 46 14.35 -15.46 19.28
CA SER A 46 15.77 -15.85 19.26
C SER A 46 16.03 -17.26 18.70
N ARG A 47 15.02 -18.14 18.76
CA ARG A 47 15.11 -19.55 18.29
C ARG A 47 14.68 -19.71 16.84
N PHE A 48 13.76 -18.88 16.38
CA PHE A 48 13.22 -18.96 15.03
C PHE A 48 13.57 -17.71 14.23
N THR A 49 14.39 -17.89 13.19
CA THR A 49 14.66 -16.85 12.21
C THR A 49 13.61 -16.93 11.12
N PHE A 50 12.71 -15.96 11.06
CA PHE A 50 11.88 -15.71 9.89
C PHE A 50 12.70 -14.96 8.85
N ALA A 51 13.72 -15.64 8.31
CA ALA A 51 14.43 -15.11 7.17
C ALA A 51 13.41 -15.01 6.05
N VAL A 52 13.14 -13.78 5.63
CA VAL A 52 12.46 -13.51 4.38
C VAL A 52 13.22 -14.31 3.29
N PRO A 53 12.53 -15.10 2.45
CA PRO A 53 13.21 -15.88 1.41
C PRO A 53 14.19 -15.00 0.64
N GLU A 54 15.43 -15.46 0.48
CA GLU A 54 16.50 -14.71 -0.22
C GLU A 54 16.16 -14.43 -1.71
N ASP A 55 15.05 -14.97 -2.22
CA ASP A 55 14.48 -14.72 -3.55
C ASP A 55 13.63 -13.44 -3.64
N LEU A 56 13.74 -12.51 -2.68
CA LEU A 56 13.15 -11.18 -2.83
C LEU A 56 14.18 -10.21 -3.41
N THR A 57 14.02 -9.89 -4.69
CA THR A 57 14.74 -8.77 -5.29
C THR A 57 14.18 -7.46 -4.75
N THR A 58 15.01 -6.71 -4.04
CA THR A 58 14.69 -5.37 -3.57
C THR A 58 14.67 -4.42 -4.76
N GLN A 59 13.48 -3.96 -5.16
CA GLN A 59 13.33 -2.93 -6.19
C GLN A 59 13.05 -1.59 -5.51
N VAL A 60 13.95 -0.63 -5.70
CA VAL A 60 13.71 0.76 -5.31
C VAL A 60 12.59 1.32 -6.20
N VAL A 61 11.45 1.67 -5.58
CA VAL A 61 10.25 2.20 -6.26
C VAL A 61 10.09 3.70 -6.10
N GLY A 62 10.84 4.29 -5.19
CA GLY A 62 10.84 5.72 -4.98
C GLY A 62 11.88 6.11 -3.95
N ARG A 63 12.03 7.41 -3.77
CA ARG A 63 12.90 8.01 -2.76
C ARG A 63 12.06 8.92 -1.89
N THR A 64 12.21 8.78 -0.58
CA THR A 64 11.54 9.61 0.42
C THR A 64 12.58 10.31 1.28
N TRP A 65 12.17 11.35 1.97
CA TRP A 65 12.94 11.96 3.04
C TRP A 65 12.37 11.50 4.38
N VAL A 66 13.24 10.91 5.19
CA VAL A 66 12.91 10.42 6.52
C VAL A 66 13.33 11.50 7.52
N LEU A 67 12.34 12.03 8.24
CA LEU A 67 12.56 12.93 9.36
C LEU A 67 12.25 12.16 10.64
N ARG A 68 13.30 11.89 11.43
CA ARG A 68 13.17 11.37 12.78
C ARG A 68 13.41 12.51 13.77
N GLN A 69 12.50 12.70 14.70
CA GLN A 69 12.59 13.68 15.79
C GLN A 69 12.46 12.94 17.11
N TRP A 70 13.31 13.26 18.07
CA TRP A 70 13.21 12.67 19.40
C TRP A 70 13.32 13.73 20.46
N ASP A 71 12.63 13.50 21.57
CA ASP A 71 12.85 14.16 22.84
C ASP A 71 12.85 13.14 24.01
N ARG A 72 12.75 13.60 25.26
CA ARG A 72 12.66 12.74 26.45
C ARG A 72 11.34 11.95 26.59
N HIS A 73 10.34 12.23 25.77
CA HIS A 73 8.98 11.71 25.84
C HIS A 73 8.54 11.02 24.54
N THR A 74 9.07 11.43 23.38
CA THR A 74 8.67 10.91 22.07
C THR A 74 9.87 10.61 21.17
N ASP A 75 9.66 9.71 20.22
CA ASP A 75 10.61 9.36 19.15
C ASP A 75 9.79 9.09 17.89
N ASP A 76 9.57 10.15 17.12
CA ASP A 76 8.64 10.18 16.00
C ASP A 76 9.40 10.10 14.67
N VAL A 77 8.89 9.27 13.75
CA VAL A 77 9.41 9.12 12.39
C VAL A 77 8.33 9.50 11.39
N THR A 78 8.64 10.45 10.51
CA THR A 78 7.72 10.93 9.46
C THR A 78 8.38 10.86 8.09
N LEU A 79 7.56 10.63 7.06
CA LEU A 79 8.00 10.46 5.67
C LEU A 79 7.52 11.62 4.80
N TRP A 80 8.41 12.13 3.96
CA TRP A 80 8.17 13.31 3.13
C TRP A 80 8.61 13.09 1.69
N SER A 81 7.87 13.66 0.74
CA SER A 81 8.19 13.54 -0.69
C SER A 81 9.49 14.25 -1.09
N ASN A 82 9.94 15.25 -0.31
CA ASN A 82 11.15 16.02 -0.56
C ASN A 82 11.69 16.65 0.74
N GLU A 83 12.97 17.01 0.71
CA GLU A 83 13.71 17.61 1.83
C GLU A 83 13.08 18.92 2.32
N ALA A 84 12.69 19.79 1.38
CA ALA A 84 12.18 21.12 1.72
C ALA A 84 10.84 21.04 2.49
N SER A 85 9.97 20.08 2.14
CA SER A 85 8.73 19.84 2.89
C SER A 85 9.00 19.28 4.28
N ALA A 86 9.95 18.36 4.42
CA ALA A 86 10.35 17.84 5.73
C ALA A 86 10.93 18.95 6.62
N LEU A 87 11.83 19.77 6.06
CA LEU A 87 12.46 20.88 6.76
C LEU A 87 11.46 21.98 7.13
N ALA A 88 10.53 22.33 6.24
CA ALA A 88 9.49 23.31 6.51
C ALA A 88 8.57 22.86 7.65
N SER A 89 8.21 21.57 7.69
CA SER A 89 7.42 21.01 8.79
C SER A 89 8.19 21.02 10.10
N LEU A 90 9.46 20.65 10.08
CA LEU A 90 10.33 20.72 11.26
C LEU A 90 10.46 22.16 11.77
N ALA A 91 10.69 23.12 10.86
CA ALA A 91 10.80 24.53 11.20
C ALA A 91 9.49 25.09 11.75
N GLN A 92 8.34 24.62 11.27
CA GLN A 92 7.05 25.00 11.85
C GLN A 92 6.92 24.56 13.31
N GLU A 93 7.29 23.32 13.62
CA GLU A 93 7.27 22.77 14.99
C GLU A 93 8.25 23.50 15.92
N VAL A 94 9.44 23.78 15.41
CA VAL A 94 10.46 24.59 16.11
C VAL A 94 9.92 25.99 16.43
N ARG A 95 9.22 26.61 15.49
CA ARG A 95 8.65 27.96 15.69
C ARG A 95 7.50 27.96 16.67
N SER A 96 6.66 26.93 16.70
CA SER A 96 5.62 26.81 17.73
C SER A 96 6.21 26.63 19.12
N SER A 97 7.42 26.05 19.21
CA SER A 97 8.15 25.82 20.46
C SER A 97 9.20 26.90 20.75
N TRP A 98 9.21 28.03 20.02
CA TRP A 98 10.29 29.02 20.10
C TRP A 98 10.44 29.68 21.48
N ASP A 99 9.36 29.76 22.24
CA ASP A 99 9.36 30.34 23.59
C ASP A 99 10.30 29.57 24.56
N ASP A 100 10.66 28.32 24.23
CA ASP A 100 11.63 27.53 25.00
C ASP A 100 13.08 28.04 24.90
N VAL A 101 13.43 28.70 23.78
CA VAL A 101 14.81 29.07 23.46
C VAL A 101 14.98 30.57 23.21
N GLY A 102 13.90 31.30 22.96
CA GLY A 102 13.94 32.71 22.59
C GLY A 102 14.62 33.59 23.63
N GLY A 103 15.68 34.30 23.23
CA GLY A 103 16.44 35.19 24.12
C GLY A 103 17.51 34.49 24.96
N THR A 104 17.73 33.19 24.76
CA THR A 104 18.89 32.47 25.32
C THR A 104 20.12 32.60 24.40
N ASP A 105 21.33 32.39 24.92
CA ASP A 105 22.63 32.34 24.23
C ASP A 105 22.64 32.55 22.69
N GLY A 106 22.56 33.81 22.24
CA GLY A 106 22.66 34.17 20.81
C GLY A 106 21.40 33.89 19.96
N VAL A 107 20.34 33.33 20.56
CA VAL A 107 19.05 33.04 19.93
C VAL A 107 18.14 34.28 20.03
N PRO A 108 17.59 34.78 18.91
CA PRO A 108 16.71 35.94 18.92
C PRO A 108 15.38 35.65 19.66
N TYR A 109 14.78 36.69 20.24
CA TYR A 109 13.46 36.59 20.89
C TYR A 109 12.33 36.19 19.93
N ARG A 110 12.53 36.33 18.62
CA ARG A 110 11.56 35.92 17.60
C ARG A 110 12.23 34.94 16.63
N PRO A 111 11.53 33.90 16.17
CA PRO A 111 12.10 32.94 15.25
C PRO A 111 12.44 33.58 13.90
N PRO A 112 13.53 33.16 13.26
CA PRO A 112 13.80 33.48 11.86
C PRO A 112 12.72 32.93 10.92
N ALA A 113 12.52 33.63 9.80
CA ALA A 113 11.63 33.19 8.72
C ALA A 113 12.26 32.12 7.83
N ASP A 114 13.60 32.01 7.83
CA ASP A 114 14.32 30.94 7.14
C ASP A 114 14.21 29.65 7.94
N ASP A 115 13.87 28.54 7.27
CA ASP A 115 13.60 27.26 7.92
C ASP A 115 14.86 26.64 8.51
N GLN A 116 15.96 26.62 7.75
CA GLN A 116 17.22 26.07 8.24
C GLN A 116 17.76 26.88 9.42
N ALA A 117 17.73 28.21 9.33
CA ALA A 117 18.21 29.07 10.41
C ALA A 117 17.38 28.92 11.70
N ALA A 118 16.06 28.70 11.59
CA ALA A 118 15.22 28.45 12.75
C ALA A 118 15.59 27.11 13.42
N VAL A 119 15.74 26.05 12.62
CA VAL A 119 16.12 24.71 13.11
C VAL A 119 17.52 24.71 13.75
N ASP A 120 18.50 25.33 13.10
CA ASP A 120 19.89 25.39 13.60
C ASP A 120 20.00 26.15 14.92
N LEU A 121 19.22 27.22 15.10
CA LEU A 121 19.19 28.00 16.35
C LEU A 121 18.45 27.27 17.47
N TYR A 122 17.42 26.50 17.15
CA TYR A 122 16.63 25.78 18.15
C TYR A 122 17.35 24.55 18.70
N TYR A 123 17.99 23.76 17.83
CA TYR A 123 18.78 22.59 18.25
C TYR A 123 20.22 22.96 18.62
N GLY A 124 20.70 24.12 18.16
CA GLY A 124 22.06 24.63 18.40
C GLY A 124 23.14 23.92 17.56
N PRO A 125 24.39 24.43 17.58
CA PRO A 125 25.51 23.94 16.77
C PRO A 125 26.10 22.60 17.27
N GLU A 126 25.28 21.56 17.36
CA GLU A 126 25.55 20.20 17.84
C GLU A 126 25.43 20.00 19.37
N LYS A 127 24.41 19.21 19.76
CA LYS A 127 24.31 18.41 21.01
C LYS A 127 24.12 19.13 22.36
N ASN A 128 23.57 20.34 22.41
CA ASN A 128 23.26 20.99 23.69
C ASN A 128 21.81 20.81 24.19
N ARG A 129 20.90 20.24 23.39
CA ARG A 129 19.70 19.57 23.90
C ARG A 129 20.01 18.08 23.99
N GLY A 130 20.72 17.69 25.05
CA GLY A 130 21.15 16.29 25.25
C GLY A 130 19.99 15.28 25.28
N ASP A 131 18.75 15.77 25.43
CA ASP A 131 17.52 15.01 25.44
C ASP A 131 16.65 15.18 24.19
N ALA A 132 17.00 16.02 23.21
CA ALA A 132 16.19 16.20 22.00
C ALA A 132 17.01 16.48 20.73
N GLY A 133 16.58 15.95 19.59
CA GLY A 133 17.28 16.12 18.33
C GLY A 133 16.46 15.68 17.11
N TYR A 134 17.08 15.79 15.94
CA TYR A 134 16.50 15.32 14.70
C TYR A 134 17.56 14.72 13.78
N THR A 135 17.13 13.81 12.91
CA THR A 135 17.88 13.40 11.72
C THR A 135 16.99 13.52 10.50
N LEU A 136 17.52 14.14 9.45
CA LEU A 136 16.86 14.25 8.16
C LEU A 136 17.78 13.67 7.10
N TYR A 137 17.33 12.60 6.44
CA TYR A 137 18.11 11.95 5.39
C TYR A 137 17.20 11.36 4.32
N PRO A 138 17.70 11.26 3.08
CA PRO A 138 16.97 10.58 2.04
C PRO A 138 17.09 9.07 2.22
N ASP A 139 15.99 8.35 2.01
CA ASP A 139 15.94 6.89 2.05
C ASP A 139 15.18 6.33 0.85
N ASP A 140 15.59 5.14 0.43
CA ASP A 140 15.01 4.48 -0.74
C ASP A 140 13.83 3.62 -0.30
N ILE A 141 12.64 3.96 -0.79
CA ILE A 141 11.47 3.11 -0.62
C ILE A 141 11.67 1.93 -1.56
N SER A 142 11.93 0.78 -0.96
CA SER A 142 12.06 -0.47 -1.68
C SER A 142 10.80 -1.30 -1.52
N ARG A 143 10.34 -1.90 -2.61
CA ARG A 143 9.43 -3.04 -2.54
C ARG A 143 10.24 -4.31 -2.70
N HIS A 144 9.88 -5.34 -1.94
CA HIS A 144 10.40 -6.68 -2.17
C HIS A 144 9.58 -7.27 -3.32
N VAL A 145 10.19 -7.35 -4.50
CA VAL A 145 9.62 -8.07 -5.64
C VAL A 145 10.14 -9.49 -5.53
N ARG A 146 9.25 -10.48 -5.37
CA ARG A 146 9.64 -11.87 -5.59
C ARG A 146 10.33 -11.95 -6.94
N VAL A 147 11.47 -12.66 -7.01
CA VAL A 147 12.13 -13.00 -8.28
C VAL A 147 11.04 -13.26 -9.31
N PRO A 148 11.09 -12.62 -10.50
CA PRO A 148 10.08 -12.81 -11.52
C PRO A 148 9.85 -14.31 -11.68
N LEU A 149 8.73 -14.82 -11.15
CA LEU A 149 8.40 -16.21 -11.39
C LEU A 149 8.33 -16.28 -12.91
N SER A 150 9.11 -17.16 -13.52
CA SER A 150 8.92 -17.51 -14.93
C SER A 150 7.62 -18.29 -15.03
N LEU A 151 6.50 -17.59 -14.82
CA LEU A 151 5.16 -18.13 -14.71
C LEU A 151 4.71 -18.53 -16.10
N SER A 152 4.94 -19.80 -16.42
CA SER A 152 4.27 -20.44 -17.53
C SER A 152 2.96 -21.05 -17.04
N LEU A 153 1.84 -20.66 -17.66
CA LEU A 153 0.54 -21.28 -17.41
C LEU A 153 0.47 -22.74 -17.88
N SER A 154 1.48 -23.21 -18.62
CA SER A 154 1.65 -24.62 -18.96
C SER A 154 2.41 -25.43 -17.91
N ASP A 155 2.98 -24.76 -16.90
CA ASP A 155 3.72 -25.39 -15.81
C ASP A 155 2.80 -25.50 -14.58
N ALA A 156 2.33 -26.71 -14.32
CA ALA A 156 1.39 -26.98 -13.24
C ALA A 156 2.00 -26.73 -11.85
N GLU A 157 3.31 -26.94 -11.67
CA GLU A 157 3.98 -26.75 -10.38
C GLU A 157 4.13 -25.25 -10.08
N ALA A 158 4.58 -24.47 -11.06
CA ALA A 158 4.63 -23.01 -10.96
C ALA A 158 3.24 -22.40 -10.72
N CYS A 159 2.19 -22.93 -11.36
CA CYS A 159 0.82 -22.50 -11.11
C CYS A 159 0.36 -22.84 -9.67
N ALA A 160 0.68 -24.03 -9.18
CA ALA A 160 0.33 -24.44 -7.81
C ALA A 160 1.04 -23.56 -6.77
N GLU A 161 2.31 -23.22 -6.98
CA GLU A 161 3.08 -22.33 -6.10
C GLU A 161 2.53 -20.89 -6.10
N ALA A 162 2.18 -20.37 -7.28
CA ALA A 162 1.55 -19.05 -7.38
C ALA A 162 0.18 -19.02 -6.69
N ASN A 163 -0.61 -20.08 -6.83
CA ASN A 163 -1.91 -20.21 -6.18
C ASN A 163 -1.78 -20.33 -4.66
N SER A 164 -0.81 -21.09 -4.16
CA SER A 164 -0.58 -21.23 -2.71
C SER A 164 -0.06 -19.94 -2.07
N SER A 165 0.49 -19.04 -2.88
CA SER A 165 0.99 -17.72 -2.48
C SER A 165 -0.04 -16.60 -2.62
N ALA A 166 -1.30 -16.91 -2.95
CA ALA A 166 -2.36 -15.93 -3.11
C ALA A 166 -2.52 -15.05 -1.85
N LEU A 167 -2.65 -13.74 -2.04
CA LEU A 167 -2.91 -12.79 -0.96
C LEU A 167 -4.38 -12.40 -0.98
N PHE A 168 -4.98 -12.31 0.21
CA PHE A 168 -6.31 -11.73 0.37
C PHE A 168 -6.20 -10.37 1.04
N HIS A 169 -6.71 -9.36 0.36
CA HIS A 169 -6.77 -7.98 0.81
C HIS A 169 -8.20 -7.70 1.25
N PRO A 170 -8.54 -7.84 2.55
CA PRO A 170 -9.89 -7.56 3.02
C PRO A 170 -10.20 -6.07 2.89
N GLN A 171 -11.49 -5.76 2.75
CA GLN A 171 -11.95 -4.38 2.89
C GLN A 171 -11.81 -3.96 4.35
N GLY A 172 -10.97 -2.95 4.61
CA GLY A 172 -10.70 -2.45 5.96
C GLY A 172 -11.89 -1.70 6.55
N ASN A 173 -12.42 -0.71 5.81
CA ASN A 173 -13.57 0.09 6.20
C ASN A 173 -14.59 0.15 5.05
N PRO A 174 -15.90 0.02 5.31
CA PRO A 174 -16.94 0.25 4.30
C PRO A 174 -16.90 1.64 3.65
N ASP A 175 -16.35 2.64 4.35
CA ASP A 175 -16.21 4.01 3.84
C ASP A 175 -14.90 4.25 3.05
N ASP A 176 -13.99 3.27 3.01
CA ASP A 176 -12.76 3.37 2.21
C ASP A 176 -13.07 3.09 0.73
N GLU A 177 -12.35 3.76 -0.18
CA GLU A 177 -12.44 3.49 -1.62
C GLU A 177 -11.92 2.09 -2.02
N GLY A 178 -11.26 1.39 -1.10
CA GLY A 178 -10.67 0.08 -1.32
C GLY A 178 -11.70 -1.06 -1.27
N LEU A 179 -11.92 -1.72 -2.40
CA LEU A 179 -12.72 -2.95 -2.47
C LEU A 179 -11.88 -4.17 -2.06
N PRO A 180 -12.51 -5.22 -1.48
CA PRO A 180 -11.77 -6.43 -1.14
C PRO A 180 -11.29 -7.13 -2.43
N CYS A 181 -10.09 -7.69 -2.39
CA CYS A 181 -9.55 -8.44 -3.53
C CYS A 181 -8.68 -9.61 -3.14
N ILE A 182 -8.53 -10.52 -4.09
CA ILE A 182 -7.53 -11.58 -4.07
C ILE A 182 -6.45 -11.20 -5.09
N GLU A 183 -5.19 -11.31 -4.70
CA GLU A 183 -4.04 -11.12 -5.57
C GLU A 183 -3.32 -12.45 -5.81
N ILE A 184 -3.19 -12.84 -7.08
CA ILE A 184 -2.47 -14.05 -7.51
C ILE A 184 -1.52 -13.67 -8.62
N ALA A 185 -0.21 -13.88 -8.44
CA ALA A 185 0.81 -13.48 -9.42
C ALA A 185 0.70 -12.00 -9.88
N GLY A 186 0.29 -11.11 -8.97
CA GLY A 186 0.06 -9.69 -9.25
C GLY A 186 -1.24 -9.39 -10.02
N ILE A 187 -2.09 -10.37 -10.29
CA ILE A 187 -3.43 -10.17 -10.83
C ILE A 187 -4.36 -9.88 -9.66
N LEU A 188 -4.92 -8.67 -9.59
CA LEU A 188 -5.90 -8.33 -8.56
C LEU A 188 -7.31 -8.62 -9.07
N VAL A 189 -8.01 -9.52 -8.39
CA VAL A 189 -9.40 -9.88 -8.68
C VAL A 189 -10.30 -9.36 -7.57
N PHE A 190 -11.16 -8.41 -7.91
CA PHE A 190 -12.17 -7.84 -7.03
C PHE A 190 -13.50 -8.51 -7.32
N ALA A 191 -14.15 -9.08 -6.31
CA ALA A 191 -15.49 -9.63 -6.40
C ALA A 191 -16.38 -8.98 -5.32
N TYR A 192 -17.38 -8.22 -5.73
CA TYR A 192 -18.17 -7.39 -4.81
C TYR A 192 -19.62 -7.23 -5.30
N LEU A 193 -20.50 -6.80 -4.40
CA LEU A 193 -21.89 -6.50 -4.71
C LEU A 193 -21.99 -5.07 -5.23
N ASP A 194 -22.48 -4.90 -6.46
CA ASP A 194 -22.74 -3.60 -7.09
C ASP A 194 -24.23 -3.27 -6.90
N ALA A 195 -24.53 -2.41 -5.93
CA ALA A 195 -25.90 -2.03 -5.58
C ALA A 195 -26.59 -1.23 -6.70
N ASP A 196 -25.85 -0.42 -7.44
CA ASP A 196 -26.38 0.40 -8.53
C ASP A 196 -26.88 -0.46 -9.69
N ARG A 197 -26.20 -1.59 -9.94
CA ARG A 197 -26.56 -2.55 -10.99
C ARG A 197 -27.38 -3.72 -10.48
N GLY A 198 -27.42 -3.96 -9.16
CA GLY A 198 -28.08 -5.12 -8.57
C GLY A 198 -27.40 -6.43 -8.95
N THR A 199 -26.07 -6.45 -9.10
CA THR A 199 -25.31 -7.59 -9.61
C THR A 199 -24.06 -7.87 -8.78
N VAL A 200 -23.61 -9.12 -8.75
CA VAL A 200 -22.22 -9.42 -8.35
C VAL A 200 -21.30 -8.98 -9.49
N ARG A 201 -20.33 -8.12 -9.17
CA ARG A 201 -19.36 -7.62 -10.13
C ARG A 201 -17.99 -8.21 -9.84
N VAL A 202 -17.36 -8.73 -10.90
CA VAL A 202 -15.97 -9.14 -10.89
C VAL A 202 -15.18 -8.16 -11.75
N SER A 203 -14.15 -7.54 -11.20
CA SER A 203 -13.20 -6.72 -11.95
C SER A 203 -11.79 -7.20 -11.73
N VAL A 204 -11.00 -7.24 -12.81
CA VAL A 204 -9.62 -7.69 -12.81
C VAL A 204 -8.73 -6.51 -13.14
N HIS A 205 -7.79 -6.19 -12.25
CA HIS A 205 -6.84 -5.11 -12.39
C HIS A 205 -5.44 -5.69 -12.56
N LEU A 206 -4.67 -5.09 -13.47
CA LEU A 206 -3.38 -5.63 -13.91
C LEU A 206 -2.19 -4.76 -13.52
N ASP A 207 -2.39 -3.81 -12.61
CA ASP A 207 -1.38 -2.80 -12.23
C ASP A 207 -0.09 -3.41 -11.64
N THR A 208 -0.20 -4.57 -10.98
CA THR A 208 0.93 -5.31 -10.41
C THR A 208 1.22 -6.63 -11.12
N THR A 209 0.50 -6.94 -12.21
CA THR A 209 0.55 -8.25 -12.85
C THR A 209 1.89 -8.54 -13.50
N HIS A 210 2.33 -9.79 -13.37
CA HIS A 210 3.55 -10.26 -14.02
C HIS A 210 3.47 -10.12 -15.54
N GLU A 211 4.46 -9.46 -16.16
CA GLU A 211 4.45 -9.11 -17.59
C GLU A 211 4.29 -10.32 -18.52
N GLN A 212 4.76 -11.49 -18.12
CA GLN A 212 4.65 -12.73 -18.89
C GLN A 212 3.21 -13.26 -18.99
N LEU A 213 2.34 -12.87 -18.05
CA LEU A 213 0.92 -13.23 -18.06
C LEU A 213 0.09 -12.25 -18.90
N VAL A 214 0.61 -11.04 -19.12
CA VAL A 214 -0.04 -10.00 -19.93
C VAL A 214 0.19 -10.29 -21.41
N ARG A 215 -0.91 -10.51 -22.13
CA ARG A 215 -0.91 -10.67 -23.58
C ARG A 215 -0.62 -9.34 -24.28
N THR A 216 -0.30 -9.42 -25.56
CA THR A 216 -0.04 -8.24 -26.42
C THR A 216 -1.23 -7.28 -26.56
N ASP A 217 -2.45 -7.72 -26.25
CA ASP A 217 -3.65 -6.86 -26.22
C ASP A 217 -3.89 -6.18 -24.87
N GLY A 218 -3.00 -6.38 -23.90
CA GLY A 218 -3.10 -5.82 -22.55
C GLY A 218 -4.07 -6.58 -21.63
N THR A 219 -4.48 -7.80 -22.01
CA THR A 219 -5.33 -8.68 -21.18
C THR A 219 -4.53 -9.85 -20.62
N VAL A 220 -5.13 -10.62 -19.70
CA VAL A 220 -4.61 -11.91 -19.24
C VAL A 220 -5.54 -13.05 -19.66
N PRO A 221 -5.03 -14.28 -19.86
CA PRO A 221 -5.86 -15.49 -19.97
C PRO A 221 -6.72 -15.68 -18.73
N ILE A 222 -8.03 -15.70 -18.94
CA ILE A 222 -9.06 -15.86 -17.94
C ILE A 222 -10.12 -16.81 -18.48
N GLN A 223 -10.45 -17.79 -17.64
CA GLN A 223 -11.64 -18.60 -17.74
C GLN A 223 -12.47 -18.35 -16.47
N VAL A 224 -13.78 -18.14 -16.62
CA VAL A 224 -14.70 -18.01 -15.50
C VAL A 224 -15.67 -19.17 -15.56
N GLU A 225 -15.72 -19.92 -14.47
CA GLU A 225 -16.62 -21.04 -14.29
C GLU A 225 -17.58 -20.74 -13.15
N ILE A 226 -18.85 -21.13 -13.32
CA ILE A 226 -19.84 -21.15 -12.25
C ILE A 226 -20.20 -22.61 -12.06
N GLU A 227 -19.85 -23.16 -10.90
CA GLU A 227 -19.86 -24.61 -10.67
C GLU A 227 -19.00 -25.31 -11.75
N ASP A 228 -19.58 -26.22 -12.52
CA ASP A 228 -18.89 -26.96 -13.58
C ASP A 228 -19.13 -26.36 -14.99
N ALA A 229 -19.73 -25.16 -15.07
CA ALA A 229 -20.07 -24.51 -16.33
C ALA A 229 -19.15 -23.32 -16.62
N THR A 230 -18.36 -23.40 -17.69
CA THR A 230 -17.61 -22.26 -18.20
C THR A 230 -18.58 -21.21 -18.79
N VAL A 231 -18.64 -20.04 -18.15
CA VAL A 231 -19.49 -18.91 -18.59
C VAL A 231 -18.70 -17.86 -19.36
N PHE A 232 -17.37 -17.85 -19.23
CA PHE A 232 -16.47 -17.00 -20.00
C PHE A 232 -15.14 -17.71 -20.24
N ASP A 233 -14.61 -17.60 -21.44
CA ASP A 233 -13.31 -18.12 -21.83
C ASP A 233 -12.69 -17.15 -22.85
N ASN A 234 -11.50 -16.63 -22.52
CA ASN A 234 -10.70 -15.84 -23.44
C ASN A 234 -9.32 -16.46 -23.72
N LEU A 235 -9.13 -17.77 -23.51
CA LEU A 235 -7.85 -18.47 -23.60
C LEU A 235 -7.19 -18.31 -24.98
N ALA A 236 -8.00 -18.25 -26.04
CA ALA A 236 -7.55 -17.88 -27.38
C ALA A 236 -7.40 -16.35 -27.51
N PRO A 237 -6.29 -15.84 -28.09
CA PRO A 237 -6.18 -14.42 -28.41
C PRO A 237 -7.36 -13.98 -29.28
N PRO A 238 -7.92 -12.78 -29.08
CA PRO A 238 -8.93 -12.25 -29.98
C PRO A 238 -8.40 -12.32 -31.43
N PRO A 239 -9.21 -12.76 -32.41
CA PRO A 239 -8.77 -12.76 -33.79
C PRO A 239 -8.30 -11.34 -34.15
N ALA A 240 -7.09 -11.24 -34.70
CA ALA A 240 -6.54 -9.97 -35.12
C ALA A 240 -7.58 -9.24 -35.97
N LEU A 241 -7.97 -8.03 -35.54
CA LEU A 241 -8.87 -7.20 -36.33
C LEU A 241 -8.31 -7.14 -37.75
N PRO A 242 -9.10 -7.42 -38.79
CA PRO A 242 -8.61 -7.42 -40.17
C PRO A 242 -7.90 -6.10 -40.42
N GLU A 243 -6.66 -6.17 -40.91
CA GLU A 243 -5.91 -4.97 -41.28
C GLU A 243 -6.80 -4.11 -42.18
N PRO A 244 -7.07 -2.85 -41.80
CA PRO A 244 -7.89 -1.99 -42.63
C PRO A 244 -7.13 -1.69 -43.91
N THR A 245 -7.51 -2.36 -44.99
CA THR A 245 -6.95 -2.19 -46.35
C THR A 245 -7.34 -0.85 -46.98
N GLY A 246 -8.11 0.00 -46.27
CA GLY A 246 -8.63 1.26 -46.77
C GLY A 246 -8.16 2.49 -45.98
N TRP A 247 -7.60 3.47 -46.69
CA TRP A 247 -7.20 4.79 -46.16
C TRP A 247 -8.33 5.55 -45.42
N LYS A 248 -9.60 5.21 -45.70
CA LYS A 248 -10.79 5.79 -45.03
C LYS A 248 -10.92 5.36 -43.56
N ASP A 249 -10.44 4.18 -43.19
CA ASP A 249 -10.47 3.71 -41.80
C ASP A 249 -9.32 4.28 -40.95
N ARG A 250 -8.21 4.67 -41.60
CA ARG A 250 -7.14 5.46 -40.96
C ARG A 250 -7.61 6.85 -40.52
N ILE A 251 -8.51 7.49 -41.27
CA ILE A 251 -9.05 8.82 -40.95
C ILE A 251 -9.98 8.76 -39.72
N ARG A 252 -10.80 7.71 -39.57
CA ARG A 252 -11.66 7.51 -38.39
C ARG A 252 -10.87 7.38 -37.08
N ARG A 253 -9.64 6.85 -37.10
CA ARG A 253 -8.77 6.78 -35.91
C ARG A 253 -8.21 8.15 -35.51
N LEU A 254 -7.95 9.04 -36.46
CA LEU A 254 -7.43 10.39 -36.15
C LEU A 254 -8.49 11.25 -35.44
N THR A 255 -9.77 11.13 -35.82
CA THR A 255 -10.88 11.86 -35.16
C THR A 255 -11.22 11.36 -33.76
N ARG A 256 -10.81 10.16 -33.35
CA ARG A 256 -10.92 9.72 -31.94
C ARG A 256 -9.75 10.16 -31.08
N ARG A 257 -8.61 10.53 -31.67
CA ARG A 257 -7.39 10.96 -30.96
C ARG A 257 -7.31 12.47 -30.72
N THR A 258 -8.29 13.25 -31.21
CA THR A 258 -8.37 14.70 -30.99
C THR A 258 -9.76 15.10 -30.50
N ALA A 259 -10.01 14.89 -29.22
CA ALA A 259 -10.93 15.72 -28.45
C ALA A 259 -10.17 16.21 -27.20
N PRO A 260 -9.74 17.49 -27.16
CA PRO A 260 -9.09 18.07 -26.00
C PRO A 260 -10.10 18.43 -24.91
N PHE A 261 -9.61 18.44 -23.66
CA PHE A 261 -10.26 19.05 -22.50
C PHE A 261 -10.85 20.43 -22.83
N GLY A 262 -12.13 20.63 -22.49
CA GLY A 262 -12.81 21.91 -22.55
C GLY A 262 -13.60 22.13 -21.26
N SER A 263 -13.12 23.05 -20.44
CA SER A 263 -13.75 23.56 -19.22
C SER A 263 -14.90 24.54 -19.53
N GLY A 264 -15.94 24.54 -18.69
CA GLY A 264 -16.65 25.76 -18.31
C GLY A 264 -18.16 25.89 -18.59
N LYS A 265 -18.91 25.99 -17.48
CA LYS A 265 -20.19 26.70 -17.22
C LYS A 265 -21.53 26.07 -17.61
N LEU A 266 -22.35 25.84 -16.59
CA LEU A 266 -23.73 26.32 -16.54
C LEU A 266 -24.08 26.83 -15.12
N ARG A 267 -24.32 28.15 -14.97
CA ARG A 267 -25.30 28.71 -14.00
C ARG A 267 -26.68 28.34 -14.57
N GLN A 268 -27.79 28.12 -13.85
CA GLN A 268 -28.39 28.77 -12.69
C GLN A 268 -29.58 27.85 -12.33
N GLY A 269 -29.81 27.45 -11.07
CA GLY A 269 -30.67 28.18 -10.14
C GLY A 269 -32.01 27.45 -9.96
N VAL A 270 -32.27 26.90 -8.77
CA VAL A 270 -33.62 26.62 -8.28
C VAL A 270 -33.63 26.90 -6.78
N ASP A 271 -34.37 27.93 -6.39
CA ASP A 271 -35.00 27.93 -5.08
C ASP A 271 -36.43 28.50 -5.18
N HIS A 272 -37.30 27.88 -4.38
CA HIS A 272 -38.68 28.21 -4.00
C HIS A 272 -39.89 27.79 -4.87
N SER A 273 -40.58 26.75 -4.36
CA SER A 273 -42.02 26.38 -4.44
C SER A 273 -43.03 27.53 -4.25
N PRO A 274 -44.36 27.31 -4.20
CA PRO A 274 -45.31 26.46 -4.97
C PRO A 274 -46.55 27.26 -5.46
N ARG A 275 -47.47 26.65 -6.25
CA ARG A 275 -48.97 26.78 -6.17
C ARG A 275 -49.70 26.34 -7.46
N ASN A 276 -50.78 25.56 -7.27
CA ASN A 276 -52.11 25.61 -7.92
C ASN A 276 -52.17 25.51 -9.48
N THR A 277 -53.07 24.80 -10.18
CA THR A 277 -54.47 24.42 -9.95
C THR A 277 -54.99 23.78 -11.26
N ILE A 278 -55.83 22.73 -11.17
CA ILE A 278 -57.06 22.39 -11.98
C ILE A 278 -56.90 22.37 -13.53
N ILE A 279 -57.21 21.34 -14.32
CA ILE A 279 -58.23 20.25 -14.38
C ILE A 279 -57.53 18.98 -14.87
#